data_AF-A0A496XNQ0-F1
#
_entry.id   AF-A0A496XNQ0-F1
#
_cell.length_a   1.000
_cell.length_b   1.000
_cell.length_c   1.000
_cell.angle_alpha   90.00
_cell.angle_beta   90.00
_cell.angle_gamma   90.00
#
_symmetry.space_group_name_H-M   'P 1'
#
loop_
_entity.id
_entity.type
_entity.pdbx_description
1 polymer ?
#
loop_
_entity_poly.entity_id
_entity_poly.type
_entity_poly.pdbx_seq_one_letter_code
_entity_poly.pdbx_strand_id
1 'polypeptide(L)'
;MNRATHLSIAWAVALAIITLVEWNSLDRDPLGQEIFLPFISREISLNTIDASDPGPLDFSTGSDAATAGGLQYEVEFFFNGPLFLAYFFGPVLFIQGGGLLLARIKRG
;
A
#
# COMPACT_ATOMS: atom_id res chain seq x y z
N MET A 1 -7.50 32.62 2.29
CA MET A 1 -7.41 31.20 1.86
C MET A 1 -8.36 30.39 2.75
N ASN A 2 -9.19 29.52 2.16
CA ASN A 2 -10.33 28.90 2.87
C ASN A 2 -9.86 27.66 3.65
N ARG A 3 -10.38 27.40 4.87
CA ARG A 3 -9.93 26.27 5.72
C ARG A 3 -10.04 24.90 5.02
N ALA A 4 -11.07 24.74 4.17
CA ALA A 4 -11.29 23.55 3.37
C ALA A 4 -10.14 23.27 2.37
N THR A 5 -9.58 24.32 1.77
CA THR A 5 -8.47 24.21 0.81
C THR A 5 -7.17 23.77 1.49
N HIS A 6 -6.91 24.26 2.70
CA HIS A 6 -5.76 23.84 3.49
C HIS A 6 -5.86 22.36 3.88
N LEU A 7 -7.03 21.92 4.34
CA LEU A 7 -7.28 20.51 4.69
C LEU A 7 -7.16 19.57 3.48
N SER A 8 -7.70 19.96 2.33
CA SER A 8 -7.58 19.13 1.11
C SER A 8 -6.14 19.00 0.63
N ILE A 9 -5.34 20.07 0.71
CA ILE A 9 -3.93 20.01 0.35
C ILE A 9 -3.15 19.16 1.36
N ALA A 10 -3.39 19.36 2.66
CA ALA A 10 -2.75 18.56 3.70
C ALA A 10 -3.08 17.07 3.54
N TRP A 11 -4.33 16.73 3.22
CA TRP A 11 -4.74 15.36 2.92
C TRP A 11 -4.01 14.79 1.71
N ALA A 12 -3.99 15.52 0.59
CA ALA A 12 -3.31 15.11 -0.63
C ALA A 12 -1.81 14.83 -0.39
N VAL A 13 -1.14 15.73 0.34
CA VAL A 13 0.28 15.58 0.68
C VAL A 13 0.49 14.40 1.62
N ALA A 14 -0.35 14.24 2.65
CA ALA A 14 -0.24 13.11 3.57
C ALA A 14 -0.40 11.77 2.84
N LEU A 15 -1.42 11.63 1.98
CA LEU A 15 -1.64 10.41 1.22
C LEU A 15 -0.48 10.09 0.27
N ALA A 16 0.09 11.12 -0.38
CA ALA A 16 1.26 10.95 -1.25
C ALA A 16 2.49 10.49 -0.48
N ILE A 17 2.77 11.08 0.69
CA ILE A 17 3.90 10.70 1.54
C ILE A 17 3.72 9.26 2.03
N ILE A 18 2.53 8.89 2.52
CA ILE A 18 2.28 7.53 3.01
C ILE A 18 2.47 6.52 1.89
N THR A 19 1.94 6.80 0.69
CA THR A 19 2.14 5.95 -0.49
C THR A 19 3.61 5.75 -0.85
N LEU A 20 4.41 6.83 -0.84
CA LEU A 20 5.84 6.74 -1.13
C LEU A 20 6.62 5.97 -0.06
N VAL A 21 6.30 6.20 1.21
CA VAL A 21 6.94 5.51 2.33
C VAL A 21 6.63 4.03 2.27
N GLU A 22 5.38 3.66 2.04
CA GLU A 22 4.97 2.26 1.92
C GLU A 22 5.65 1.60 0.73
N TRP A 23 5.67 2.25 -0.45
CA TRP A 23 6.35 1.71 -1.62
C TRP A 23 7.85 1.47 -1.40
N ASN A 24 8.55 2.44 -0.82
CA ASN A 24 9.98 2.30 -0.50
C ASN A 24 10.23 1.25 0.59
N SER A 25 9.27 1.05 1.49
CA SER A 25 9.38 0.01 2.50
C SER A 25 9.25 -1.38 1.83
N LEU A 26 8.25 -1.56 0.95
CA LEU A 26 8.02 -2.81 0.22
C LEU A 26 9.17 -3.15 -0.73
N ASP A 27 9.83 -2.16 -1.31
CA ASP A 27 11.04 -2.34 -2.13
C ASP A 27 12.22 -2.91 -1.32
N ARG A 28 12.32 -2.54 -0.02
CA ARG A 28 13.38 -3.01 0.87
C ARG A 28 13.12 -4.39 1.46
N ASP A 29 11.87 -4.68 1.83
CA ASP A 29 11.46 -5.96 2.39
C ASP A 29 10.09 -6.37 1.83
N PRO A 30 10.08 -7.00 0.65
CA PRO A 30 8.85 -7.28 -0.09
C PRO A 30 7.99 -8.38 0.55
N LEU A 31 8.54 -9.20 1.46
CA LEU A 31 7.85 -10.33 2.09
C LEU A 31 7.47 -10.06 3.54
N GLY A 32 8.36 -9.41 4.32
CA GLY A 32 8.18 -9.21 5.76
C GLY A 32 7.29 -8.03 6.14
N GLN A 33 6.98 -7.13 5.20
CA GLN A 33 6.16 -5.97 5.50
C GLN A 33 4.67 -6.16 5.23
N GLU A 34 3.88 -5.49 6.06
CA GLU A 34 2.43 -5.36 5.88
C GLU A 34 2.10 -4.20 4.95
N ILE A 35 1.08 -4.39 4.12
CA ILE A 35 0.52 -3.36 3.25
C ILE A 35 -0.67 -2.74 3.98
N PHE A 36 -0.62 -1.43 4.21
CA PHE A 36 -1.68 -0.68 4.88
C PHE A 36 -2.58 0.04 3.90
N LEU A 37 -2.07 0.40 2.72
CA LEU A 37 -2.84 1.12 1.72
C LEU A 37 -3.75 0.17 0.94
N PRO A 38 -5.06 0.46 0.87
CA PRO A 38 -6.04 -0.46 0.30
C PRO A 38 -5.98 -0.55 -1.23
N PHE A 39 -5.17 0.29 -1.87
CA PHE A 39 -4.98 0.34 -3.31
C PHE A 39 -3.63 -0.24 -3.76
N ILE A 40 -2.87 -0.84 -2.83
CA ILE A 40 -1.71 -1.66 -3.13
C ILE A 40 -2.06 -3.09 -2.74
N SER A 41 -1.70 -4.07 -3.57
CA SER A 41 -1.80 -5.48 -3.22
C SER A 41 -0.54 -6.23 -3.62
N ARG A 42 -0.26 -7.33 -2.91
CA ARG A 42 0.90 -8.18 -3.14
C ARG A 42 0.44 -9.60 -3.47
N GLU A 43 1.01 -10.16 -4.52
CA GLU A 43 0.94 -11.58 -4.82
C GLU A 43 2.33 -12.20 -4.66
N ILE A 44 2.36 -13.39 -4.05
CA ILE A 44 3.60 -14.11 -3.75
C ILE A 44 3.51 -15.48 -4.42
N SER A 45 4.39 -15.71 -5.38
CA SER A 45 4.51 -16.97 -6.11
C SER A 45 5.75 -17.73 -5.63
N LEU A 46 5.58 -19.02 -5.33
CA LEU A 46 6.66 -19.91 -4.90
C LEU A 46 7.10 -20.76 -6.08
N ASN A 47 8.31 -20.52 -6.57
CA ASN A 47 8.95 -21.39 -7.54
C ASN A 47 9.84 -22.39 -6.78
N THR A 48 9.36 -23.63 -6.64
CA THR A 48 10.19 -24.77 -6.23
C THR A 48 10.97 -25.23 -7.46
N ILE A 49 12.28 -24.98 -7.49
CA ILE A 49 13.13 -25.73 -8.41
C ILE A 49 13.19 -27.14 -7.85
N ASP A 50 12.76 -28.14 -8.62
CA ASP A 50 12.78 -29.58 -8.30
C ASP A 50 14.12 -29.97 -7.66
N ALA A 51 14.18 -29.92 -6.33
CA ALA A 51 15.26 -30.46 -5.56
C ALA A 51 14.99 -31.95 -5.47
N SER A 52 15.70 -32.72 -6.29
CA SER A 52 15.79 -34.16 -6.12
C SER A 52 16.24 -34.46 -4.69
N ASP A 53 15.46 -35.32 -4.01
CA ASP A 53 15.75 -36.01 -2.74
C ASP A 53 15.53 -35.20 -1.43
N PRO A 54 14.55 -35.56 -0.57
CA PRO A 54 14.29 -34.88 0.69
C PRO A 54 15.29 -35.34 1.77
N GLY A 55 16.44 -34.67 1.85
CA GLY A 55 17.22 -34.61 3.09
C GLY A 55 16.43 -33.93 4.22
N PRO A 56 16.73 -34.20 5.50
CA PRO A 56 15.97 -33.66 6.63
C PRO A 56 15.99 -32.12 6.62
N LEU A 57 14.80 -31.52 6.65
CA LEU A 57 14.60 -30.08 6.65
C LEU A 57 15.06 -29.47 7.99
N ASP A 58 16.14 -28.69 7.94
CA ASP A 58 16.59 -27.86 9.06
C ASP A 58 15.82 -26.52 9.05
N PHE A 59 14.95 -26.32 10.04
CA PHE A 59 14.22 -25.07 10.24
C PHE A 59 15.01 -24.13 11.16
N SER A 60 16.21 -23.74 10.75
CA SER A 60 16.93 -22.65 11.39
C SER A 60 16.33 -21.32 10.92
N THR A 61 15.54 -20.69 11.79
CA THR A 61 15.00 -19.32 11.61
C THR A 61 16.13 -18.30 11.74
N GLY A 62 16.94 -18.17 10.68
CA GLY A 62 18.06 -17.25 10.56
C GLY A 62 17.84 -16.32 9.39
N SER A 63 17.89 -15.02 9.68
CA SER A 63 17.64 -13.89 8.79
C SER A 63 18.72 -13.70 7.71
N ASP A 64 18.84 -14.62 6.75
CA ASP A 64 19.64 -14.41 5.55
C ASP A 64 18.77 -14.60 4.31
N ALA A 65 18.39 -13.47 3.72
CA ALA A 65 17.82 -13.44 2.40
C ALA A 65 18.85 -13.97 1.40
N ALA A 66 18.38 -14.88 0.55
CA ALA A 66 19.06 -15.54 -0.55
C ALA A 66 19.87 -16.81 -0.19
N THR A 67 19.29 -17.94 -0.59
CA THR A 67 19.97 -19.22 -0.92
C THR A 67 20.20 -20.24 0.19
N ALA A 68 19.17 -20.52 1.00
CA ALA A 68 19.04 -21.81 1.68
C ALA A 68 17.93 -22.64 1.01
N GLY A 69 18.32 -23.57 0.13
CA GLY A 69 17.49 -24.69 -0.32
C GLY A 69 16.23 -24.37 -1.15
N GLY A 70 16.40 -24.12 -2.45
CA GLY A 70 15.40 -24.47 -3.49
C GLY A 70 14.11 -23.65 -3.63
N LEU A 71 13.81 -22.73 -2.70
CA LEU A 71 12.62 -21.88 -2.77
C LEU A 71 12.96 -20.50 -3.34
N GLN A 72 12.60 -20.26 -4.60
CA GLN A 72 12.62 -18.92 -5.18
C GLN A 72 11.25 -18.26 -4.98
N TYR A 73 11.24 -17.07 -4.39
CA TYR A 73 10.04 -16.27 -4.20
C TYR A 73 9.96 -15.22 -5.30
N GLU A 74 8.88 -15.21 -6.04
CA GLU A 74 8.54 -14.15 -6.98
C GLU A 74 7.44 -13.31 -6.34
N VAL A 75 7.69 -12.00 -6.19
CA VAL A 75 6.77 -11.07 -5.56
C VAL A 75 6.34 -10.03 -6.58
N GLU A 76 5.04 -9.94 -6.80
CA GLU A 76 4.43 -8.95 -7.69
C GLU A 76 3.54 -8.00 -6.89
N PHE A 77 3.64 -6.70 -7.20
CA PHE A 77 2.85 -5.65 -6.58
C PHE A 77 1.89 -5.04 -7.60
N PHE A 78 0.63 -4.92 -7.21
CA PHE A 78 -0.41 -4.31 -8.02
C PHE A 78 -0.87 -3.00 -7.40
N PHE A 79 -0.97 -1.96 -8.23
CA PHE A 79 -1.47 -0.65 -7.84
C PHE A 79 -2.82 -0.37 -8.49
N ASN A 80 -3.86 -0.22 -7.67
CA ASN A 80 -5.21 0.11 -8.11
C ASN A 80 -5.39 1.63 -8.19
N GLY A 81 -5.04 2.21 -9.34
CA GLY A 81 -5.15 3.66 -9.60
C GLY A 81 -6.55 4.25 -9.38
N PRO A 82 -7.64 3.63 -9.88
CA PRO A 82 -9.00 4.09 -9.60
C PRO A 82 -9.33 4.13 -8.11
N LEU A 83 -8.92 3.10 -7.35
CA LEU A 83 -9.14 3.06 -5.91
C LEU A 83 -8.31 4.13 -5.19
N PHE A 84 -7.06 4.34 -5.61
CA PHE A 84 -6.23 5.46 -5.14
C PHE A 84 -6.95 6.80 -5.31
N LEU A 85 -7.52 7.05 -6.50
CA LEU A 85 -8.26 8.29 -6.77
C LEU A 85 -9.49 8.43 -5.88
N ALA A 86 -10.20 7.34 -5.57
CA ALA A 86 -11.33 7.36 -4.65
C ALA A 86 -10.91 7.77 -3.23
N TYR A 87 -9.78 7.22 -2.72
CA TYR A 87 -9.22 7.61 -1.42
C TYR A 87 -8.62 9.02 -1.42
N PHE A 88 -8.08 9.47 -2.54
CA PHE A 88 -7.56 10.82 -2.70
C PHE A 88 -8.69 11.86 -2.72
N PHE A 89 -9.67 11.69 -3.59
CA PHE A 89 -10.75 12.67 -3.79
C PHE A 89 -11.90 12.54 -2.81
N GLY A 90 -12.17 11.36 -2.25
CA GLY A 90 -13.31 11.13 -1.37
C GLY A 90 -13.39 12.14 -0.21
N PRO A 91 -12.33 12.25 0.62
CA PRO A 91 -12.28 13.24 1.70
C PRO A 91 -12.31 14.69 1.20
N VAL A 92 -11.66 14.98 0.07
CA VAL A 92 -11.65 16.33 -0.53
C VAL A 92 -13.06 16.75 -0.92
N LEU A 93 -13.79 15.88 -1.62
CA LEU A 93 -15.17 16.11 -2.04
C LEU A 93 -16.11 16.17 -0.83
N PHE A 94 -15.89 15.35 0.20
CA PHE A 94 -16.68 15.40 1.43
C PHE A 94 -16.55 16.75 2.15
N ILE A 95 -15.31 17.24 2.32
CA ILE A 95 -15.05 18.50 3.02
C ILE A 95 -15.57 19.69 2.20
N GLN A 96 -15.30 19.73 0.91
CA GLN A 96 -15.71 20.84 0.05
C GLN A 96 -17.22 20.81 -0.24
N GLY A 97 -17.75 19.65 -0.61
CA GLY A 97 -19.17 19.43 -0.90
C GLY A 97 -20.05 19.60 0.35
N GLY A 98 -19.63 19.06 1.50
CA GLY A 98 -20.33 19.24 2.76
C GLY A 98 -20.38 20.70 3.20
N GLY A 99 -19.28 21.45 3.03
CA GLY A 99 -19.24 22.88 3.30
C GLY A 99 -20.21 23.69 2.42
N LEU A 100 -20.28 23.37 1.12
CA LEU A 100 -21.22 24.00 0.19
C LEU A 100 -22.68 23.66 0.51
N LEU A 101 -22.97 22.39 0.86
CA LEU A 101 -24.30 21.93 1.21
C LEU A 101 -24.81 22.61 2.49
N LEU A 102 -23.99 22.66 3.54
CA LEU A 102 -24.31 23.36 4.79
C LEU A 102 -24.57 24.86 4.57
N ALA A 103 -23.75 25.51 3.74
CA ALA A 103 -23.94 26.93 3.41
C ALA A 103 -25.24 27.17 2.64
N ARG A 104 -25.68 26.21 1.81
CA ARG A 104 -26.94 26.28 1.07
C ARG A 104 -28.15 26.06 1.97
N ILE A 105 -28.10 25.09 2.88
CA ILE A 105 -29.18 24.83 3.85
C ILE A 105 -29.38 26.01 4.81
N LYS A 106 -28.31 26.68 5.24
CA LYS A 106 -28.41 27.84 6.15
C LYS A 106 -28.90 29.13 5.48
N ARG A 107 -28.91 29.21 4.15
CA ARG A 107 -29.36 30.39 3.38
C ARG A 107 -30.80 30.27 2.86
N GLY A 108 -31.33 29.05 2.79
CA GLY A 108 -32.76 28.80 2.54
C GLY A 108 -33.53 28.81 3.83
#